data_AF-A0A7S3WWY8-F1
#
_entry.id   AF-A0A7S3WWY8-F1
#
_cell.length_a   1.000
_cell.length_b   1.000
_cell.length_c   1.000
_cell.angle_alpha   90.00
_cell.angle_beta   90.00
_cell.angle_gamma   90.00
#
_symmetry.space_group_name_H-M   'P 1'
#
loop_
_entity.id
_entity.type
_entity.pdbx_description
1 polymer ?
#
loop_
_entity_poly.entity_id
_entity_poly.type
_entity_poly.pdbx_seq_one_letter_code
_entity_poly.pdbx_strand_id
1 'polypeptide(L)'
;RIFPEVGPSIGKITRWLPADESSGDGALFHVVHDADGDQEDLEEVEAEQAVSNYREHEANRLAEVLVLEQPKYSNMREKKAMRLTPAHLGIEGCKNELLEVEEFLAPLLRKVGAGWEPEGRGAEGPRDAWLISCRSADTIKELAELLLNLEEAVHSLQSTDEKTERKPWRKDGHEFIGKPTRRFFEGYGASDGRITGWLPADADDPPLWHMIHGNHEDEEDLDEREALFAIQNYEKDRCAPTQEELDYLAEWQARADADASVDAAAESAVHAEGPPDYTETERGFL
;
A
#
# COMPACT_ATOMS: atom_id res chain seq x y z
N ARG A 1 -33.86 10.88 -7.19
CA ARG A 1 -34.94 11.46 -8.04
C ARG A 1 -34.29 12.31 -9.14
N ILE A 2 -34.93 12.54 -10.29
CA ILE A 2 -34.40 13.46 -11.32
C ILE A 2 -35.24 14.74 -11.30
N PHE A 3 -34.60 15.87 -11.01
CA PHE A 3 -35.24 17.18 -11.02
C PHE A 3 -34.96 17.88 -12.37
N PRO A 4 -35.97 18.48 -13.04
CA PRO A 4 -35.80 19.07 -14.38
C PRO A 4 -34.75 20.18 -14.47
N GLU A 5 -34.55 20.94 -13.39
CA GLU A 5 -33.65 22.12 -13.37
C GLU A 5 -32.31 21.86 -12.68
N VAL A 6 -32.24 20.86 -11.80
CA VAL A 6 -31.09 20.59 -10.91
C VAL A 6 -30.36 19.30 -11.31
N GLY A 7 -30.98 18.43 -12.11
CA GLY A 7 -30.42 17.15 -12.51
C GLY A 7 -30.74 16.01 -11.52
N PRO A 8 -30.05 14.88 -11.61
CA PRO A 8 -30.27 13.74 -10.71
C PRO A 8 -29.79 14.08 -9.30
N SER A 9 -30.68 13.94 -8.31
CA SER A 9 -30.32 13.98 -6.89
C SER A 9 -30.36 12.57 -6.30
N ILE A 10 -29.31 12.25 -5.55
CA ILE A 10 -29.14 10.98 -4.84
C ILE A 10 -29.48 11.22 -3.38
N GLY A 11 -30.28 10.32 -2.82
CA GLY A 11 -30.67 10.39 -1.42
C GLY A 11 -31.00 9.00 -0.88
N LYS A 12 -31.04 8.90 0.45
CA LYS A 12 -31.28 7.66 1.18
C LYS A 12 -32.68 7.71 1.78
N ILE A 13 -33.45 6.63 1.58
CA ILE A 13 -34.70 6.42 2.33
C ILE A 13 -34.30 6.07 3.76
N THR A 14 -34.68 6.90 4.73
CA THR A 14 -34.28 6.72 6.15
C THR A 14 -35.42 6.23 7.04
N ARG A 15 -36.68 6.46 6.65
CA ARG A 15 -37.89 5.97 7.34
C ARG A 15 -39.05 5.84 6.35
N TRP A 16 -40.08 5.08 6.71
CA TRP A 16 -41.33 5.02 5.95
C TRP A 16 -42.54 5.01 6.88
N LEU A 17 -43.66 5.53 6.38
CA LEU A 17 -44.99 5.43 6.96
C LEU A 17 -45.78 4.41 6.13
N PRO A 18 -46.33 3.34 6.74
CA PRO A 18 -47.17 2.39 6.03
C PRO A 18 -48.46 3.05 5.54
N ALA A 19 -49.05 2.50 4.48
CA ALA A 19 -50.34 2.96 3.97
C ALA A 19 -51.44 2.89 5.04
N ASP A 20 -52.33 3.87 5.05
CA ASP A 20 -53.54 3.88 5.85
C ASP A 20 -54.75 3.62 4.96
N GLU A 21 -55.14 2.35 4.88
CA GLU A 21 -56.29 1.90 4.08
C GLU A 21 -57.62 2.54 4.55
N SER A 22 -57.69 3.06 5.78
CA SER A 22 -58.90 3.65 6.34
C SER A 22 -59.11 5.11 5.93
N SER A 23 -58.01 5.85 5.69
CA SER A 23 -58.04 7.21 5.16
C SER A 23 -57.88 7.27 3.64
N GLY A 24 -57.42 6.17 3.02
CA GLY A 24 -57.10 6.12 1.59
C GLY A 24 -55.72 6.68 1.25
N ASP A 25 -54.87 6.89 2.27
CA ASP A 25 -53.52 7.43 2.09
C ASP A 25 -52.54 6.29 1.79
N GLY A 26 -51.73 6.48 0.74
CA GLY A 26 -50.67 5.55 0.35
C GLY A 26 -49.48 5.58 1.32
N ALA A 27 -48.55 4.64 1.16
CA ALA A 27 -47.31 4.64 1.94
C ALA A 27 -46.42 5.84 1.57
N LEU A 28 -45.75 6.42 2.56
CA LEU A 28 -44.82 7.54 2.39
C LEU A 28 -43.40 7.13 2.80
N PHE A 29 -42.41 7.53 2.01
CA PHE A 29 -41.00 7.16 2.17
C PHE A 29 -40.18 8.43 2.34
N HIS A 30 -39.58 8.60 3.51
CA HIS A 30 -38.79 9.79 3.82
C HIS A 30 -37.37 9.65 3.27
N VAL A 31 -36.96 10.59 2.43
CA VAL A 31 -35.66 10.64 1.76
C VAL A 31 -34.86 11.83 2.27
N VAL A 32 -33.57 11.60 2.54
CA VAL A 32 -32.58 12.64 2.81
C VAL A 32 -31.57 12.64 1.66
N HIS A 33 -31.38 13.78 1.00
CA HIS A 33 -30.46 13.93 -0.13
C HIS A 33 -29.01 14.09 0.36
N ASP A 34 -28.08 13.42 -0.31
CA ASP A 34 -26.67 13.36 0.11
C ASP A 34 -25.91 14.68 -0.17
N ALA A 35 -26.39 15.52 -1.09
CA ALA A 35 -25.67 16.70 -1.57
C ALA A 35 -25.90 17.96 -0.72
N ASP A 36 -27.13 18.19 -0.28
CA ASP A 36 -27.58 19.39 0.44
C ASP A 36 -28.22 19.07 1.80
N GLY A 37 -28.48 17.79 2.08
CA GLY A 37 -29.18 17.35 3.29
C GLY A 37 -30.67 17.68 3.27
N ASP A 38 -31.22 18.10 2.12
CA ASP A 38 -32.63 18.40 2.00
C ASP A 38 -33.47 17.13 2.13
N GLN A 39 -34.69 17.32 2.62
CA GLN A 39 -35.58 16.24 3.00
C GLN A 39 -36.88 16.32 2.21
N GLU A 40 -37.32 15.17 1.69
CA GLU A 40 -38.62 15.04 1.04
C GLU A 40 -39.29 13.73 1.46
N ASP A 41 -40.62 13.68 1.40
CA ASP A 41 -41.39 12.45 1.53
C ASP A 41 -41.89 12.06 0.13
N LEU A 42 -41.66 10.81 -0.25
CA LEU A 42 -42.06 10.25 -1.54
C LEU A 42 -43.23 9.30 -1.36
N GLU A 43 -44.19 9.35 -2.29
CA GLU A 43 -45.19 8.30 -2.40
C GLU A 43 -44.57 6.99 -2.90
N GLU A 44 -45.22 5.86 -2.66
CA GLU A 44 -44.73 4.52 -3.07
C GLU A 44 -44.29 4.46 -4.54
N VAL A 45 -45.11 4.98 -5.46
CA VAL A 45 -44.80 5.00 -6.90
C VAL A 45 -43.57 5.87 -7.21
N GLU A 46 -43.40 6.98 -6.48
CA GLU A 46 -42.24 7.86 -6.66
C GLU A 46 -40.97 7.23 -6.10
N ALA A 47 -41.06 6.54 -4.97
CA ALA A 47 -39.96 5.81 -4.35
C ALA A 47 -39.50 4.63 -5.24
N GLU A 48 -40.43 3.85 -5.80
CA GLU A 48 -40.13 2.78 -6.74
C GLU A 48 -39.42 3.29 -8.00
N GLN A 49 -39.92 4.38 -8.59
CA GLN A 49 -39.30 5.00 -9.75
C GLN A 49 -37.90 5.54 -9.42
N ALA A 50 -37.71 6.14 -8.25
CA ALA A 50 -36.42 6.64 -7.80
C ALA A 50 -35.39 5.51 -7.60
N VAL A 51 -35.79 4.39 -7.00
CA VAL A 51 -34.94 3.19 -6.85
C VAL A 51 -34.59 2.56 -8.19
N SER A 52 -35.55 2.48 -9.12
CA SER A 52 -35.32 1.97 -10.47
C SER A 52 -34.28 2.83 -11.21
N ASN A 53 -34.46 4.15 -11.18
CA ASN A 53 -33.52 5.09 -11.80
C ASN A 53 -32.13 5.02 -11.18
N TYR A 54 -32.03 4.85 -9.85
CA TYR A 54 -30.74 4.69 -9.18
C TYR A 54 -30.02 3.42 -9.62
N ARG A 55 -30.72 2.28 -9.70
CA ARG A 55 -30.15 1.00 -10.15
C ARG A 55 -29.66 1.07 -11.59
N GLU A 56 -30.41 1.71 -12.48
CA GLU A 56 -29.99 1.91 -13.87
C GLU A 56 -28.76 2.83 -13.96
N HIS A 57 -28.75 3.92 -13.20
CA HIS A 57 -27.60 4.82 -13.12
C HIS A 57 -26.36 4.14 -12.53
N GLU A 58 -26.52 3.32 -11.48
CA GLU A 58 -25.42 2.56 -10.89
C GLU A 58 -24.89 1.50 -11.86
N ALA A 59 -25.77 0.77 -12.55
CA ALA A 59 -25.38 -0.19 -13.58
C ALA A 59 -24.63 0.48 -14.73
N ASN A 60 -25.06 1.67 -15.17
CA ASN A 60 -24.36 2.44 -16.20
C ASN A 60 -23.02 2.99 -15.70
N ARG A 61 -22.94 3.47 -14.44
CA ARG A 61 -21.68 3.91 -13.82
C ARG A 61 -20.68 2.75 -13.66
N LEU A 62 -21.16 1.56 -13.33
CA LEU A 62 -20.33 0.35 -13.25
C LEU A 62 -19.95 -0.18 -14.64
N ALA A 63 -20.75 0.09 -15.67
CA ALA A 63 -20.44 -0.24 -17.06
C ALA A 63 -19.50 0.79 -17.72
N GLU A 64 -19.51 2.04 -17.27
CA GLU A 64 -18.41 3.00 -17.39
C GLU A 64 -17.24 2.58 -16.47
N VAL A 65 -16.78 1.34 -16.64
CA VAL A 65 -15.40 1.01 -16.32
C VAL A 65 -14.59 1.96 -17.20
N LEU A 66 -14.03 3.00 -16.57
CA LEU A 66 -12.90 3.74 -17.10
C LEU A 66 -11.98 2.69 -17.69
N VAL A 67 -11.92 2.61 -19.01
CA VAL A 67 -10.86 1.87 -19.69
C VAL A 67 -9.62 2.61 -19.23
N LEU A 68 -8.98 2.10 -18.19
CA LEU A 68 -7.71 2.57 -17.70
C LEU A 68 -6.72 2.24 -18.81
N GLU A 69 -6.69 3.08 -19.84
CA GLU A 69 -5.61 3.06 -20.82
C GLU A 69 -4.38 3.48 -20.06
N GLN A 70 -3.52 2.50 -19.78
CA GLN A 70 -2.22 2.75 -19.21
C GLN A 70 -1.55 3.83 -20.07
N PRO A 71 -1.21 5.01 -19.52
CA PRO A 71 -0.61 6.06 -20.30
C PRO A 71 0.67 5.52 -20.93
N LYS A 72 0.93 5.94 -22.17
CA LYS A 72 2.08 5.47 -22.94
C LYS A 72 3.36 5.74 -22.15
N TYR A 73 3.94 4.69 -21.58
CA TYR A 73 5.17 4.79 -20.80
C TYR A 73 6.26 5.43 -21.67
N SER A 74 6.73 6.61 -21.27
CA SER A 74 7.85 7.30 -21.89
C SER A 74 9.06 7.13 -20.98
N ASN A 75 10.06 6.37 -21.44
CA ASN A 75 11.28 6.15 -20.68
C ASN A 75 12.10 7.46 -20.62
N MET A 76 11.88 8.26 -19.58
CA MET A 76 12.55 9.53 -19.35
C MET A 76 13.75 9.41 -18.39
N ARG A 77 14.53 8.32 -18.43
CA ARG A 77 15.86 8.37 -17.80
C ARG A 77 16.73 9.43 -18.53
N GLU A 78 17.36 10.31 -17.75
CA GLU A 78 18.07 11.52 -18.20
C GLU A 78 19.19 11.22 -19.21
N LYS A 79 19.82 10.04 -19.11
CA LYS A 79 20.89 9.61 -20.01
C LYS A 79 20.36 8.58 -21.01
N LYS A 80 20.53 8.87 -22.30
CA LYS A 80 20.07 8.00 -23.43
C LYS A 80 20.54 6.55 -23.31
N ALA A 81 21.73 6.31 -22.75
CA ALA A 81 22.29 4.97 -22.54
C ALA A 81 21.57 4.15 -21.45
N MET A 82 20.85 4.80 -20.54
CA MET A 82 20.16 4.15 -19.42
C MET A 82 18.68 3.88 -19.71
N ARG A 83 18.23 4.17 -20.93
CA ARG A 83 16.82 3.99 -21.32
C ARG A 83 16.58 2.53 -21.66
N LEU A 84 15.48 1.98 -21.16
CA LEU A 84 15.00 0.65 -21.50
C LEU A 84 14.58 0.64 -22.97
N THR A 85 15.03 -0.37 -23.68
CA THR A 85 14.60 -0.67 -25.05
C THR A 85 13.71 -1.92 -25.02
N PRO A 86 12.92 -2.19 -26.07
CA PRO A 86 12.16 -3.45 -26.16
C PRO A 86 13.02 -4.71 -26.01
N ALA A 87 14.33 -4.63 -26.31
CA ALA A 87 15.27 -5.73 -26.11
C ALA A 87 15.59 -6.02 -24.64
N HIS A 88 15.31 -5.08 -23.72
CA HIS A 88 15.45 -5.25 -22.27
C HIS A 88 14.16 -5.78 -21.62
N LEU A 89 13.11 -6.04 -22.42
CA LEU A 89 11.84 -6.53 -21.92
C LEU A 89 11.66 -8.02 -22.22
N GLY A 90 10.82 -8.68 -21.42
CA GLY A 90 10.54 -10.10 -21.57
C GLY A 90 11.69 -11.00 -21.15
N ILE A 91 11.61 -12.28 -21.53
CA ILE A 91 12.51 -13.34 -21.06
C ILE A 91 13.96 -13.07 -21.46
N GLU A 92 14.21 -12.62 -22.69
CA GLU A 92 15.56 -12.29 -23.16
C GLU A 92 16.16 -11.09 -22.43
N GLY A 93 15.35 -10.07 -22.10
CA GLY A 93 15.77 -8.96 -21.27
C GLY A 93 16.19 -9.41 -19.87
N CYS A 94 15.32 -10.17 -19.18
CA CYS A 94 15.60 -10.72 -17.86
C CYS A 94 16.84 -11.64 -17.86
N LYS A 95 17.02 -12.45 -18.91
CA LYS A 95 18.19 -13.31 -19.08
C LYS A 95 19.48 -12.49 -19.18
N ASN A 96 19.49 -11.43 -19.98
CA ASN A 96 20.67 -10.57 -20.12
C ASN A 96 21.01 -9.88 -18.81
N GLU A 97 20.03 -9.31 -18.11
CA GLU A 97 20.24 -8.67 -16.80
C GLU A 97 20.79 -9.68 -15.78
N LEU A 98 20.26 -10.91 -15.75
CA LEU A 98 20.73 -11.96 -14.85
C LEU A 98 22.18 -12.38 -15.16
N LEU A 99 22.56 -12.44 -16.44
CA LEU A 99 23.94 -12.69 -16.87
C LEU A 99 24.88 -11.53 -16.51
N GLU A 100 24.44 -10.28 -16.65
CA GLU A 100 25.23 -9.09 -16.29
C GLU A 100 25.47 -9.02 -14.77
N VAL A 101 24.44 -9.30 -13.96
CA VAL A 101 24.55 -9.39 -12.51
C VAL A 101 25.54 -10.49 -12.11
N GLU A 102 25.45 -11.67 -12.73
CA GLU A 102 26.39 -12.75 -12.48
C GLU A 102 27.83 -12.36 -12.85
N GLU A 103 28.04 -11.76 -14.03
CA GLU A 103 29.37 -11.32 -14.48
C GLU A 103 30.01 -10.32 -13.50
N PHE A 104 29.19 -9.41 -12.97
CA PHE A 104 29.62 -8.47 -11.94
C PHE A 104 29.97 -9.16 -10.61
N LEU A 105 29.17 -10.12 -10.16
CA LEU A 105 29.34 -10.82 -8.87
C LEU A 105 30.46 -11.87 -8.89
N ALA A 106 30.67 -12.56 -10.01
CA ALA A 106 31.63 -13.66 -10.16
C ALA A 106 33.03 -13.36 -9.59
N PRO A 107 33.72 -12.24 -9.94
CA PRO A 107 35.03 -11.95 -9.38
C PRO A 107 35.00 -11.70 -7.86
N LEU A 108 33.89 -11.18 -7.32
CA LEU A 108 33.72 -10.97 -5.89
C LEU A 108 33.51 -12.29 -5.16
N LEU A 109 32.60 -13.14 -5.66
CA LEU A 109 32.32 -14.48 -5.13
C LEU A 109 33.56 -15.37 -5.12
N ARG A 110 34.38 -15.31 -6.18
CA ARG A 110 35.69 -15.99 -6.22
C ARG A 110 36.63 -15.46 -5.14
N LYS A 111 36.73 -14.14 -4.98
CA LYS A 111 37.66 -13.52 -4.02
C LYS A 111 37.37 -13.93 -2.58
N VAL A 112 36.10 -14.10 -2.24
CA VAL A 112 35.65 -14.50 -0.90
C VAL A 112 35.53 -16.01 -0.71
N GLY A 113 35.79 -16.81 -1.76
CA GLY A 113 35.79 -18.26 -1.68
C GLY A 113 34.40 -18.88 -1.54
N ALA A 114 33.37 -18.29 -2.15
CA ALA A 114 31.98 -18.76 -2.06
C ALA A 114 31.70 -20.12 -2.72
N GLY A 115 32.71 -20.76 -3.32
CA GLY A 115 32.56 -22.00 -4.09
C GLY A 115 31.82 -21.85 -5.43
N TRP A 116 31.44 -20.62 -5.81
CA TRP A 116 30.72 -20.32 -7.06
C TRP A 116 31.58 -20.63 -8.30
N GLU A 117 32.83 -20.15 -8.32
CA GLU A 117 33.83 -20.56 -9.30
C GLU A 117 34.73 -21.66 -8.72
N PRO A 118 35.03 -22.72 -9.49
CA PRO A 118 35.93 -23.77 -9.04
C PRO A 118 37.37 -23.27 -8.94
N GLU A 119 38.13 -23.80 -7.98
CA GLU A 119 39.56 -23.50 -7.85
C GLU A 119 40.34 -24.20 -8.97
N GLY A 120 40.78 -23.42 -9.96
CA GLY A 120 41.69 -23.89 -11.01
C GLY A 120 41.23 -23.54 -12.42
N ARG A 121 42.20 -23.32 -13.32
CA ARG A 121 41.92 -22.93 -14.71
C ARG A 121 41.36 -24.13 -15.47
N GLY A 122 40.09 -24.06 -15.90
CA GLY A 122 39.45 -25.06 -16.76
C GLY A 122 38.71 -26.18 -16.02
N ALA A 123 38.45 -26.05 -14.72
CA ALA A 123 37.53 -26.92 -14.02
C ALA A 123 36.09 -26.48 -14.34
N GLU A 124 35.22 -27.41 -14.71
CA GLU A 124 33.77 -27.17 -14.82
C GLU A 124 33.18 -27.09 -13.42
N GLY A 125 32.51 -25.99 -13.09
CA GLY A 125 31.95 -25.76 -11.77
C GLY A 125 30.47 -25.36 -11.77
N PRO A 126 29.91 -25.06 -10.59
CA PRO A 126 28.53 -24.63 -10.43
C PRO A 126 28.18 -23.44 -11.33
N ARG A 127 29.11 -22.48 -11.47
CA ARG A 127 28.98 -21.35 -12.38
C ARG A 127 28.80 -21.75 -13.85
N ASP A 128 29.58 -22.70 -14.37
CA ASP A 128 29.50 -23.08 -15.79
C ASP A 128 28.15 -23.73 -16.11
N ALA A 129 27.68 -24.62 -15.22
CA ALA A 129 26.36 -25.23 -15.34
C ALA A 129 25.23 -24.19 -15.26
N TRP A 130 25.37 -23.20 -14.37
CA TRP A 130 24.44 -22.10 -14.23
C TRP A 130 24.41 -21.21 -15.48
N LEU A 131 25.57 -20.86 -16.04
CA LEU A 131 25.68 -20.04 -17.26
C LEU A 131 25.05 -20.72 -18.48
N ILE A 132 25.25 -22.03 -18.63
CA ILE A 132 24.61 -22.82 -19.69
C ILE A 132 23.09 -22.78 -19.50
N SER A 133 22.62 -23.05 -18.27
CA SER A 133 21.19 -23.09 -17.94
C SER A 133 20.51 -21.75 -18.15
N CYS A 134 21.16 -20.64 -17.76
CA CYS A 134 20.65 -19.28 -17.96
C CYS A 134 20.53 -18.93 -19.43
N ARG A 135 21.52 -19.28 -20.25
CA ARG A 135 21.46 -19.03 -21.71
C ARG A 135 20.34 -19.82 -22.39
N SER A 136 20.06 -21.04 -21.92
CA SER A 136 19.01 -21.90 -22.47
C SER A 136 17.62 -21.73 -21.85
N ALA A 137 17.48 -20.89 -20.81
CA ALA A 137 16.19 -20.71 -20.14
C ALA A 137 15.19 -19.98 -21.06
N ASP A 138 14.00 -20.54 -21.22
CA ASP A 138 12.97 -20.04 -22.12
C ASP A 138 11.67 -19.68 -21.38
N THR A 139 11.67 -19.80 -20.04
CA THR A 139 10.53 -19.48 -19.19
C THR A 139 10.95 -18.61 -18.00
N ILE A 140 10.00 -17.81 -17.49
CA ILE A 140 10.19 -16.99 -16.28
C ILE A 140 10.50 -17.87 -15.07
N LYS A 141 9.89 -19.05 -14.98
CA LYS A 141 10.10 -19.98 -13.87
C LYS A 141 11.54 -20.47 -13.80
N GLU A 142 12.11 -20.86 -14.94
CA GLU A 142 13.52 -21.28 -15.01
C GLU A 142 14.47 -20.13 -14.63
N LEU A 143 14.21 -18.92 -15.11
CA LEU A 143 14.99 -17.74 -14.73
C LEU A 143 14.88 -17.42 -13.23
N ALA A 144 13.70 -17.59 -12.63
CA ALA A 144 13.50 -17.40 -11.19
C ALA A 144 14.30 -18.44 -10.37
N GLU A 145 14.28 -19.71 -10.76
CA GLU A 145 15.08 -20.75 -10.11
C GLU A 145 16.58 -20.45 -10.22
N LEU A 146 17.05 -19.93 -11.36
CA LEU A 146 18.43 -19.51 -11.55
C LEU A 146 18.81 -18.29 -10.72
N LEU A 147 17.93 -17.30 -10.59
CA LEU A 147 18.13 -16.15 -9.71
C LEU A 147 18.27 -16.60 -8.25
N LEU A 148 17.40 -17.50 -7.77
CA LEU A 148 17.49 -18.05 -6.42
C LEU A 148 18.81 -18.79 -6.18
N ASN A 149 19.31 -19.55 -7.16
CA ASN A 149 20.62 -20.21 -7.04
C ASN A 149 21.78 -19.21 -6.92
N LEU A 150 21.73 -18.10 -7.68
CA LEU A 150 22.75 -17.04 -7.59
C LEU A 150 22.64 -16.29 -6.26
N GLU A 151 21.41 -16.01 -5.81
CA GLU A 151 21.13 -15.42 -4.51
C GLU A 151 21.67 -16.29 -3.38
N GLU A 152 21.44 -17.61 -3.40
CA GLU A 152 21.95 -18.54 -2.38
C GLU A 152 23.47 -18.48 -2.25
N ALA A 153 24.19 -18.38 -3.38
CA ALA A 153 25.64 -18.20 -3.38
C ALA A 153 26.08 -16.90 -2.69
N VAL A 154 25.35 -15.81 -2.90
CA VAL A 154 25.60 -14.53 -2.22
C VAL A 154 25.19 -14.60 -0.75
N HIS A 155 24.02 -15.13 -0.46
CA HIS A 155 23.45 -15.24 0.88
C HIS A 155 24.29 -16.12 1.80
N SER A 156 24.93 -17.17 1.27
CA SER A 156 25.87 -18.02 2.05
C SER A 156 27.06 -17.25 2.67
N LEU A 157 27.36 -16.06 2.13
CA LEU A 157 28.43 -15.19 2.62
C LEU A 157 27.95 -14.21 3.70
N GLN A 158 26.64 -14.12 3.92
CA GLN A 158 26.06 -13.20 4.88
C GLN A 158 26.43 -13.63 6.30
N SER A 159 27.06 -12.72 7.05
CA SER A 159 27.50 -12.96 8.43
C SER A 159 26.62 -12.27 9.47
N THR A 160 25.66 -11.45 9.03
CA THR A 160 24.72 -10.72 9.88
C THR A 160 23.33 -11.33 9.75
N ASP A 161 22.59 -11.36 10.85
CA ASP A 161 21.20 -11.80 10.83
C ASP A 161 20.40 -11.02 9.78
N GLU A 162 19.55 -11.74 9.06
CA GLU A 162 18.63 -11.16 8.10
C GLU A 162 17.73 -10.15 8.83
N LYS A 163 17.77 -8.89 8.38
CA LYS A 163 16.83 -7.90 8.88
C LYS A 163 15.47 -8.24 8.31
N THR A 164 14.65 -8.93 9.08
CA THR A 164 13.26 -9.16 8.70
C THR A 164 12.54 -7.81 8.70
N GLU A 165 11.92 -7.43 7.58
CA GLU A 165 11.01 -6.27 7.55
C GLU A 165 9.81 -6.47 8.50
N ARG A 166 9.53 -7.73 8.88
CA ARG A 166 8.54 -8.04 9.90
C ARG A 166 9.04 -7.58 11.27
N LYS A 167 8.35 -6.60 11.84
CA LYS A 167 8.59 -6.15 13.21
C LYS A 167 8.44 -7.34 14.18
N PRO A 168 9.31 -7.45 15.21
CA PRO A 168 9.33 -8.57 16.14
C PRO A 168 8.21 -8.48 17.19
N TRP A 169 6.95 -8.52 16.75
CA TRP A 169 5.77 -8.37 17.60
C TRP A 169 5.75 -9.37 18.75
N ARG A 170 5.74 -8.86 19.98
CA ARG A 170 5.51 -9.68 21.19
C ARG A 170 4.05 -10.09 21.24
N LYS A 171 3.79 -11.38 21.44
CA LYS A 171 2.45 -11.98 21.45
C LYS A 171 1.89 -12.22 22.86
N ASP A 172 2.64 -11.83 23.90
CA ASP A 172 2.27 -11.96 25.30
C ASP A 172 2.85 -10.81 26.14
N GLY A 173 2.52 -10.78 27.44
CA GLY A 173 3.14 -9.87 28.41
C GLY A 173 2.55 -8.46 28.53
N HIS A 174 1.59 -8.08 27.67
CA HIS A 174 0.87 -6.81 27.77
C HIS A 174 -0.65 -7.03 27.94
N GLU A 175 -1.30 -6.21 28.76
CA GLU A 175 -2.74 -6.35 29.09
C GLU A 175 -3.69 -6.12 27.91
N PHE A 176 -3.20 -5.45 26.86
CA PHE A 176 -3.95 -5.20 25.63
C PHE A 176 -3.98 -6.40 24.70
N ILE A 177 -3.05 -7.36 24.85
CA ILE A 177 -3.03 -8.53 23.97
C ILE A 177 -4.35 -9.30 24.09
N GLY A 178 -4.96 -9.53 22.93
CA GLY A 178 -6.23 -10.23 22.82
C GLY A 178 -7.46 -9.37 23.15
N LYS A 179 -7.31 -8.07 23.48
CA LYS A 179 -8.46 -7.20 23.70
C LYS A 179 -9.21 -6.92 22.40
N PRO A 180 -10.55 -6.96 22.41
CA PRO A 180 -11.35 -6.50 21.28
C PRO A 180 -11.25 -4.98 21.15
N THR A 181 -11.25 -4.49 19.92
CA THR A 181 -11.05 -3.08 19.59
C THR A 181 -12.08 -2.62 18.56
N ARG A 182 -12.38 -1.32 18.53
CA ARG A 182 -13.25 -0.66 17.54
C ARG A 182 -12.64 0.67 17.10
N ARG A 183 -12.31 0.80 15.82
CA ARG A 183 -11.82 2.03 15.16
C ARG A 183 -12.95 2.66 14.33
N PHE A 184 -12.86 3.95 14.05
CA PHE A 184 -13.81 4.66 13.18
C PHE A 184 -13.09 5.28 12.00
N PHE A 185 -13.60 5.03 10.81
CA PHE A 185 -13.05 5.54 9.56
C PHE A 185 -14.06 6.44 8.86
N GLU A 186 -13.61 7.62 8.44
CA GLU A 186 -14.45 8.56 7.69
C GLU A 186 -14.96 7.90 6.40
N GLY A 187 -16.28 7.93 6.19
CA GLY A 187 -16.93 7.31 5.03
C GLY A 187 -17.16 5.80 5.11
N TYR A 188 -16.50 5.06 6.01
CA TYR A 188 -16.62 3.61 6.14
C TYR A 188 -17.27 3.13 7.45
N GLY A 189 -17.34 4.00 8.47
CA GLY A 189 -17.97 3.69 9.75
C GLY A 189 -17.04 2.96 10.72
N ALA A 190 -17.61 2.12 11.59
CA ALA A 190 -16.87 1.41 12.63
C ALA A 190 -16.27 0.11 12.11
N SER A 191 -15.04 -0.19 12.52
CA SER A 191 -14.33 -1.43 12.21
C SER A 191 -13.84 -2.09 13.49
N ASP A 192 -14.32 -3.32 13.74
CA ASP A 192 -13.96 -4.11 14.91
C ASP A 192 -12.75 -5.01 14.62
N GLY A 193 -11.91 -5.20 15.64
CA GLY A 193 -10.70 -6.01 15.53
C GLY A 193 -10.20 -6.52 16.87
N ARG A 194 -8.92 -6.94 16.88
CA ARG A 194 -8.23 -7.41 18.08
C ARG A 194 -6.77 -7.03 18.05
N ILE A 195 -6.23 -6.63 19.20
CA ILE A 195 -4.79 -6.49 19.39
C ILE A 195 -4.15 -7.88 19.41
N THR A 196 -3.24 -8.15 18.48
CA THR A 196 -2.55 -9.44 18.37
C THR A 196 -1.06 -9.37 18.64
N GLY A 197 -0.48 -8.18 18.79
CA GLY A 197 0.93 -8.01 19.13
C GLY A 197 1.23 -6.64 19.73
N TRP A 198 2.40 -6.50 20.35
CA TRP A 198 2.92 -5.22 20.80
C TRP A 198 4.44 -5.15 20.66
N LEU A 199 4.96 -3.93 20.53
CA LEU A 199 6.38 -3.62 20.57
C LEU A 199 6.63 -2.64 21.71
N PRO A 200 7.69 -2.85 22.51
CA PRO A 200 8.13 -1.82 23.44
C PRO A 200 8.62 -0.60 22.66
N ALA A 201 8.64 0.55 23.34
CA ALA A 201 9.36 1.72 22.83
C ALA A 201 10.83 1.34 22.57
N ASP A 202 11.39 1.83 21.47
CA ASP A 202 12.80 1.64 21.13
C ASP A 202 13.41 2.95 20.65
N ALA A 203 14.50 3.38 21.28
CA ALA A 203 15.17 4.66 21.04
C ALA A 203 14.19 5.86 20.90
N ASP A 204 13.90 6.25 19.66
CA ASP A 204 13.05 7.40 19.30
C ASP A 204 11.62 6.98 18.91
N ASP A 205 11.34 5.68 18.79
CA ASP A 205 10.04 5.14 18.41
C ASP A 205 9.16 4.87 19.64
N PRO A 206 7.90 5.37 19.65
CA PRO A 206 6.94 5.06 20.70
C PRO A 206 6.55 3.56 20.66
N PRO A 207 5.99 3.03 21.75
CA PRO A 207 5.47 1.67 21.74
C PRO A 207 4.32 1.55 20.73
N LEU A 208 4.21 0.39 20.09
CA LEU A 208 3.18 0.11 19.07
C LEU A 208 2.38 -1.13 19.43
N TRP A 209 1.12 -1.15 19.03
CA TRP A 209 0.19 -2.27 19.17
C TRP A 209 -0.33 -2.65 17.80
N HIS A 210 -0.22 -3.93 17.50
CA HIS A 210 -0.64 -4.48 16.22
C HIS A 210 -2.09 -4.97 16.32
N MET A 211 -2.98 -4.35 15.57
CA MET A 211 -4.40 -4.67 15.46
C MET A 211 -4.68 -5.42 14.17
N ILE A 212 -5.55 -6.43 14.23
CA ILE A 212 -6.12 -7.09 13.04
C ILE A 212 -7.62 -6.83 13.01
N HIS A 213 -8.13 -6.34 11.87
CA HIS A 213 -9.55 -6.05 11.64
C HIS A 213 -10.31 -7.29 11.16
N GLY A 214 -11.48 -7.53 11.76
CA GLY A 214 -12.45 -8.54 11.32
C GLY A 214 -11.85 -9.93 11.05
N ASN A 215 -12.32 -10.57 9.97
CA ASN A 215 -11.84 -11.88 9.50
C ASN A 215 -10.91 -11.77 8.27
N HIS A 216 -10.55 -10.55 7.85
CA HIS A 216 -9.93 -10.31 6.54
C HIS A 216 -8.42 -10.04 6.60
N GLU A 217 -7.79 -10.31 7.75
CA GLU A 217 -6.34 -10.17 7.94
C GLU A 217 -5.81 -8.77 7.60
N ASP A 218 -6.68 -7.75 7.64
CA ASP A 218 -6.26 -6.37 7.46
C ASP A 218 -5.59 -5.89 8.76
N GLU A 219 -4.41 -5.32 8.63
CA GLU A 219 -3.46 -5.08 9.71
C GLU A 219 -3.26 -3.57 9.89
N GLU A 220 -3.39 -3.09 11.13
CA GLU A 220 -3.15 -1.70 11.51
C GLU A 220 -2.20 -1.66 12.72
N ASP A 221 -1.20 -0.79 12.67
CA ASP A 221 -0.31 -0.52 13.81
C ASP A 221 -0.78 0.74 14.52
N LEU A 222 -1.07 0.63 15.80
CA LEU A 222 -1.60 1.69 16.65
C LEU A 222 -0.57 2.14 17.68
N ASP A 223 -0.52 3.42 18.00
CA ASP A 223 0.16 3.85 19.23
C ASP A 223 -0.65 3.53 20.50
N GLU A 224 -0.10 3.87 21.66
CA GLU A 224 -0.72 3.56 22.96
C GLU A 224 -2.09 4.22 23.14
N ARG A 225 -2.22 5.48 22.70
CA ARG A 225 -3.46 6.25 22.84
C ARG A 225 -4.51 5.73 21.87
N GLU A 226 -4.13 5.47 20.63
CA GLU A 226 -5.02 4.87 19.64
C GLU A 226 -5.52 3.49 20.08
N ALA A 227 -4.63 2.64 20.61
CA ALA A 227 -5.01 1.33 21.15
C ALA A 227 -5.99 1.47 22.33
N LEU A 228 -5.75 2.42 23.23
CA LEU A 228 -6.66 2.72 24.34
C LEU A 228 -8.03 3.21 23.86
N PHE A 229 -8.07 4.15 22.91
CA PHE A 229 -9.33 4.60 22.32
C PHE A 229 -10.07 3.43 21.69
N ALA A 230 -9.39 2.61 20.88
CA ALA A 230 -10.01 1.49 20.19
C ALA A 230 -10.57 0.43 21.17
N ILE A 231 -9.84 0.10 22.23
CA ILE A 231 -10.33 -0.80 23.30
C ILE A 231 -11.57 -0.21 23.98
N GLN A 232 -11.50 1.07 24.38
CA GLN A 232 -12.62 1.73 25.06
C GLN A 232 -13.85 1.89 24.17
N ASN A 233 -13.65 2.13 22.88
CA ASN A 233 -14.72 2.26 21.90
C ASN A 233 -15.50 0.95 21.77
N TYR A 234 -14.79 -0.20 21.78
CA TYR A 234 -15.43 -1.51 21.81
C TYR A 234 -16.10 -1.79 23.17
N GLU A 235 -15.38 -1.58 24.28
CA GLU A 235 -15.88 -1.88 25.64
C GLU A 235 -17.14 -1.06 26.00
N LYS A 236 -17.24 0.16 25.49
CA LYS A 236 -18.39 1.06 25.71
C LYS A 236 -19.43 1.00 24.59
N ASP A 237 -19.28 0.09 23.64
CA ASP A 237 -20.13 -0.09 22.46
C ASP A 237 -20.44 1.25 21.76
N ARG A 238 -19.40 2.04 21.50
CA ARG A 238 -19.56 3.33 20.84
C ARG A 238 -19.84 3.13 19.35
N CYS A 239 -20.59 4.08 18.79
CA CYS A 239 -20.89 4.15 17.36
C CYS A 239 -20.22 5.35 16.65
N ALA A 240 -19.44 6.15 17.37
CA ALA A 240 -18.71 7.30 16.86
C ALA A 240 -17.45 7.56 17.72
N PRO A 241 -16.40 8.18 17.12
CA PRO A 241 -15.20 8.56 17.86
C PRO A 241 -15.51 9.64 18.88
N THR A 242 -14.65 9.74 19.90
CA THR A 242 -14.78 10.83 20.89
C THR A 242 -14.15 12.12 20.39
N GLN A 243 -14.53 13.26 20.97
CA GLN A 243 -13.87 14.53 20.63
C GLN A 243 -12.36 14.48 20.95
N GLU A 244 -11.98 13.83 22.06
CA GLU A 244 -10.58 13.65 22.45
C GLU A 244 -9.79 12.82 21.43
N GLU A 245 -10.40 11.77 20.89
CA GLU A 245 -9.83 10.95 19.81
C GLU A 245 -9.67 11.75 18.52
N LEU A 246 -10.69 12.53 18.13
CA LEU A 246 -10.63 13.40 16.95
C LEU A 246 -9.54 14.47 17.09
N ASP A 247 -9.44 15.12 18.24
CA ASP A 247 -8.42 16.13 18.52
C ASP A 247 -7.02 15.51 18.45
N TYR A 248 -6.85 14.30 19.01
CA TYR A 248 -5.58 13.57 18.96
C TYR A 248 -5.15 13.21 17.53
N LEU A 249 -6.07 12.66 16.73
CA LEU A 249 -5.81 12.29 15.35
C LEU A 249 -5.50 13.52 14.48
N ALA A 250 -6.18 14.65 14.72
CA ALA A 250 -5.92 15.90 14.03
C ALA A 250 -4.54 16.49 14.37
N GLU A 251 -4.13 16.45 15.64
CA GLU A 251 -2.79 16.86 16.06
C GLU A 251 -1.70 15.97 15.44
N TRP A 252 -1.93 14.67 15.39
CA TRP A 252 -1.00 13.72 14.78
C TRP A 252 -0.85 13.98 13.28
N GLN A 253 -1.96 14.14 12.55
CA GLN A 253 -1.94 14.44 11.12
C GLN A 253 -1.21 15.76 10.85
N ALA A 254 -1.46 16.80 11.66
CA ALA A 254 -0.78 18.09 11.50
C ALA A 254 0.74 17.99 11.72
N ARG A 255 1.19 17.13 12.64
CA ARG A 255 2.63 16.87 12.85
C ARG A 255 3.24 16.11 11.68
N ALA A 256 2.56 15.07 11.19
CA ALA A 256 3.00 14.31 10.03
C ALA A 256 3.13 15.21 8.78
N ASP A 257 2.15 16.08 8.54
CA ASP A 257 2.18 17.05 7.43
C ASP A 257 3.33 18.06 7.58
N ALA A 258 3.62 18.51 8.81
CA ALA A 258 4.73 19.41 9.08
C ALA A 258 6.09 18.74 8.83
N ASP A 259 6.30 17.52 9.31
CA ASP A 259 7.54 16.77 9.11
C ASP A 259 7.77 16.46 7.63
N ALA A 260 6.73 16.03 6.90
CA ALA A 260 6.80 15.82 5.45
C ALA A 260 7.18 17.12 4.69
N SER A 261 6.73 18.28 5.17
CA SER A 261 7.09 19.57 4.57
C SER A 261 8.55 19.96 4.82
N VAL A 262 9.12 19.58 5.96
CA VAL A 262 10.52 19.82 6.31
C VAL A 262 11.42 18.92 5.47
N ASP A 263 11.07 17.65 5.31
CA ASP A 263 11.81 16.70 4.46
C ASP A 263 11.80 17.15 3.00
N ALA A 264 10.65 17.57 2.48
CA ALA A 264 10.54 18.12 1.13
C ALA A 264 11.40 19.39 0.93
N ALA A 265 11.49 20.25 1.95
CA ALA A 265 12.35 21.44 1.91
C ALA A 265 13.84 21.08 1.98
N ALA A 266 14.22 20.06 2.76
CA ALA A 266 15.59 19.56 2.85
C ALA A 266 16.03 18.91 1.53
N GLU A 267 15.20 18.08 0.90
CA GLU A 267 15.48 17.50 -0.42
C GLU A 267 15.61 18.58 -1.51
N SER A 268 14.77 19.61 -1.47
CA SER A 268 14.88 20.75 -2.38
C SER A 268 16.17 21.56 -2.19
N ALA A 269 16.70 21.64 -0.96
CA ALA A 269 17.96 22.33 -0.67
C ALA A 269 19.17 21.50 -1.14
N VAL A 270 19.13 20.18 -0.97
CA VAL A 270 20.17 19.26 -1.47
C VAL A 270 20.23 19.25 -3.01
N HIS A 271 19.10 19.44 -3.70
CA HIS A 271 19.08 19.60 -5.16
C HIS A 271 19.47 20.99 -5.66
N ALA A 272 19.51 22.01 -4.79
CA ALA A 272 19.93 23.37 -5.14
C ALA A 272 21.45 23.57 -5.06
N GLU A 273 22.15 22.80 -4.21
CA GLU A 273 23.62 22.75 -4.21
C GLU A 273 24.09 21.77 -5.27
N GLY A 274 24.34 22.28 -6.48
CA GLY A 274 24.94 21.52 -7.57
C GLY A 274 26.23 20.81 -7.13
N PRO A 275 26.57 19.66 -7.73
CA PRO A 275 27.72 18.86 -7.31
C PRO A 275 29.00 19.69 -7.31
N PRO A 276 29.91 19.48 -6.33
CA PRO A 276 31.16 20.22 -6.28
C PRO A 276 31.92 20.05 -7.59
N ASP A 277 32.31 21.20 -8.17
CA ASP A 277 33.06 21.29 -9.41
C ASP A 277 34.47 20.72 -9.23
N TYR A 278 34.63 19.43 -9.56
CA TYR A 278 35.93 18.78 -9.62
C TYR A 278 36.60 19.03 -10.99
N THR A 279 36.91 20.30 -11.29
CA THR A 279 37.93 20.61 -12.31
C THR A 279 39.02 21.49 -11.71
N GLU A 280 40.06 20.85 -11.17
CA GLU A 280 41.46 21.18 -11.45
C GLU A 280 42.36 20.38 -10.51
N THR A 281 42.91 19.28 -11.01
CA THR A 281 44.22 18.80 -10.57
C THR A 281 44.78 17.95 -11.68
N GLU A 282 45.61 18.57 -12.53
CA GLU A 282 46.81 17.97 -13.08
C GLU A 282 47.55 18.98 -13.97
N ARG A 283 48.69 19.48 -13.49
CA ARG A 283 49.98 19.48 -14.22
C ARG A 283 51.04 20.20 -13.40
N GLY A 284 52.00 19.43 -12.88
CA GLY A 284 53.17 19.98 -12.21
C GLY A 284 54.10 18.93 -11.62
N PHE A 285 54.48 17.91 -12.39
CA PHE A 285 55.71 17.16 -12.11
C PHE A 285 56.82 17.68 -13.03
N LEU A 286 57.79 18.35 -12.42
CA LEU A 286 59.21 18.29 -12.76
C LEU A 286 59.98 18.07 -11.47
#